data_AF-A0ABD0NUD4-F1
#
_entry.id   AF-A0ABD0NUD4-F1
#
_cell.length_a   1.000
_cell.length_b   1.000
_cell.length_c   1.000
_cell.angle_alpha   90.00
_cell.angle_beta   90.00
_cell.angle_gamma   90.00
#
_symmetry.space_group_name_H-M   'P 1'
#
loop_
_entity.id
_entity.type
_entity.pdbx_description
1 polymer ?
#
loop_
_entity_poly.entity_id
_entity_poly.type
_entity_poly.pdbx_seq_one_letter_code
_entity_poly.pdbx_strand_id
1 'polypeptide(L)' 'ILSKVNAHCPVFDYVPPELITLFISNIGGNAPSYIYRLMSELYHPEDHEL' A
#
# COMPACT_ATOMS: atom_id res chain seq x y z
N ILE A 1 -26.85 -16.15 24.13
CA ILE A 1 -25.71 -16.80 23.43
C ILE A 1 -25.19 -15.89 22.31
N LEU A 2 -26.05 -15.32 21.46
CA LEU A 2 -25.69 -14.36 20.41
C LEU A 2 -25.03 -13.04 20.88
N SER A 3 -25.23 -12.62 22.13
CA SER A 3 -24.69 -11.37 22.69
C SER A 3 -23.20 -11.41 23.09
N LYS A 4 -22.52 -12.54 22.88
CA LYS A 4 -21.10 -12.74 23.23
C LYS A 4 -20.16 -12.85 22.03
N VAL A 5 -20.67 -12.64 20.81
CA VAL A 5 -19.87 -12.74 19.59
C VAL A 5 -19.55 -11.34 19.09
N ASN A 6 -18.26 -11.02 19.00
CA ASN A 6 -17.78 -9.83 18.32
C ASN A 6 -17.43 -10.23 16.89
N ALA A 7 -18.20 -9.75 15.92
CA ALA A 7 -17.99 -10.07 14.51
C ALA A 7 -17.02 -9.06 13.90
N HIS A 8 -15.82 -9.53 13.55
CA HIS A 8 -14.82 -8.72 12.84
C HIS A 8 -14.95 -8.98 11.34
N CYS A 9 -15.16 -7.91 10.56
CA CYS A 9 -15.21 -7.93 9.10
C CYS A 9 -14.29 -6.83 8.55
N PRO A 10 -12.95 -7.04 8.61
CA PRO A 10 -12.02 -6.10 7.99
C PRO A 10 -12.21 -6.15 6.46
N VAL A 11 -12.40 -4.97 5.87
CA VAL A 11 -12.61 -4.84 4.41
C VAL A 11 -11.28 -4.92 3.66
N PHE A 12 -10.19 -4.55 4.31
CA PHE A 12 -8.85 -4.48 3.74
C PHE A 12 -7.87 -5.32 4.56
N ASP A 13 -6.86 -5.82 3.87
CA ASP A 13 -5.74 -6.53 4.48
C ASP A 13 -4.41 -5.94 3.98
N TYR A 14 -3.37 -6.09 4.78
CA TYR A 14 -2.05 -5.58 4.45
C TYR A 14 -1.25 -6.65 3.71
N VAL A 15 -0.77 -6.32 2.52
CA VAL A 15 0.11 -7.20 1.73
C VAL A 15 1.55 -6.71 1.85
N PRO A 16 2.47 -7.52 2.41
CA PRO A 16 3.89 -7.17 2.48
C PRO A 16 4.53 -6.99 1.10
N PRO A 17 5.49 -6.07 0.94
CA PRO A 17 6.10 -5.77 -0.35
C PRO A 17 6.95 -6.91 -0.91
N GLU A 18 7.44 -7.83 -0.08
CA GLU A 18 8.24 -8.98 -0.50
C GLU A 18 7.43 -9.99 -1.33
N LEU A 19 6.10 -9.93 -1.25
CA LEU A 19 5.18 -10.77 -2.02
C LEU A 19 4.81 -10.15 -3.38
N ILE A 20 5.28 -8.94 -3.67
CA ILE A 20 4.92 -8.20 -4.89
C ILE A 20 6.10 -8.25 -5.86
N THR A 21 5.87 -8.74 -7.08
CA THR A 21 6.93 -8.80 -8.10
C THR A 21 6.97 -7.55 -8.98
N LEU A 22 5.80 -6.99 -9.30
CA LEU A 22 5.67 -5.93 -10.31
C LEU A 22 4.43 -5.06 -10.05
N PHE A 23 4.64 -3.75 -10.05
CA PHE A 23 3.58 -2.75 -10.07
C PHE A 23 3.35 -2.27 -11.50
N ILE A 24 2.13 -2.41 -12.02
CA ILE A 24 1.75 -1.86 -13.32
C ILE A 24 1.08 -0.51 -13.10
N SER A 25 1.70 0.54 -13.63
CA SER A 25 1.25 1.93 -13.54
C SER A 25 1.05 2.53 -14.95
N ASN A 26 0.52 3.74 -15.03
CA ASN A 26 0.37 4.47 -16.30
C ASN A 26 1.71 4.77 -17.00
N ILE A 27 2.80 4.80 -16.24
CA ILE A 27 4.16 5.00 -16.77
C ILE A 27 4.88 3.69 -17.12
N GLY A 28 4.24 2.54 -16.89
CA GLY A 28 4.80 1.21 -17.16
C GLY A 28 4.92 0.32 -15.92
N GLY A 29 5.69 -0.76 -16.06
CA GLY A 29 5.94 -1.75 -15.01
C GLY A 29 7.16 -1.39 -14.16
N ASN A 30 6.98 -1.35 -12.83
CA ASN A 30 8.03 -1.00 -11.87
C ASN A 30 8.17 -2.08 -10.78
N ALA A 31 9.39 -2.41 -10.38
CA ALA A 31 9.64 -3.25 -9.21
C ALA A 31 9.26 -2.50 -7.91
N PRO A 32 8.91 -3.21 -6.82
CA PRO A 32 8.62 -2.57 -5.53
C PRO A 32 9.73 -1.66 -5.02
N SER A 33 10.99 -2.02 -5.29
CA SER A 33 12.16 -1.21 -4.92
C SER A 33 12.23 0.13 -5.63
N TYR A 34 11.46 0.37 -6.70
CA TYR A 34 11.45 1.64 -7.42
C TYR A 34 10.45 2.65 -6.84
N ILE A 35 9.53 2.21 -5.98
CA ILE A 35 8.44 3.04 -5.47
C ILE A 35 8.95 4.23 -4.64
N TYR A 36 10.02 4.08 -3.85
CA TYR A 36 10.58 5.21 -3.08
C TYR A 36 10.98 6.39 -3.98
N ARG A 37 11.52 6.09 -5.16
CA ARG A 37 11.96 7.10 -6.11
C ARG A 37 10.76 7.82 -6.72
N LEU A 38 9.69 7.08 -7.05
CA LEU A 38 8.45 7.68 -7.52
C LEU A 38 7.84 8.62 -6.46
N MET A 39 7.91 8.25 -5.19
CA MET A 39 7.43 9.12 -4.11
C MET A 39 8.21 10.44 -4.07
N SER A 40 9.53 10.40 -4.16
CA SER A 40 10.37 11.61 -4.20
C SER A 40 10.18 12.45 -5.47
N GLU A 41 9.80 11.84 -6.60
CA GLU A 41 9.54 12.54 -7.85
C GLU A 41 8.16 13.22 -7.87
N LEU A 42 7.17 12.65 -7.19
CA LEU A 42 5.77 13.10 -7.24
C LEU A 42 5.35 13.97 -6.06
N TYR A 43 6.01 13.83 -4.90
CA TYR A 43 5.64 14.51 -3.67
C TYR A 43 6.85 15.24 -3.07
N HIS A 44 6.58 16.37 -2.41
CA HIS A 44 7.59 17.04 -1.61
C HIS A 44 7.81 16.25 -0.30
N PRO A 45 9.06 16.10 0.18
CA PRO A 45 9.35 15.32 1.39
C PRO A 45 8.70 15.86 2.67
N GLU A 46 8.29 17.13 2.68
CA GLU A 46 7.58 17.74 3.82
C GLU A 46 6.07 17.45 3.81
N ASP A 47 5.51 16.97 2.69
CA ASP A 47 4.06 16.73 2.54
C ASP A 47 3.64 15.31 2.96
N HIS A 48 4.47 14.63 3.76
CA HIS A 48 4.17 13.28 4.26
C HIS A 48 3.06 13.27 5.32
N GLU A 49 2.88 14.38 6.02
CA GLU A 49 1.79 14.61 6.97
C GLU A 49 0.92 15.74 6.43
N LEU A 50 -0.38 15.47 6.26
CA LEU A 50 -1.38 16.44 5.79
C LEU A 50 -2.08 17.14 6.95
#